data_AF-G5E0C3-F1
#
_entry.id   AF-G5E0C3-F1
#
_cell.length_a   1.000
_cell.length_b   1.000
_cell.length_c   1.000
_cell.angle_alpha   90.00
_cell.angle_beta   90.00
_cell.angle_gamma   90.00
#
_symmetry.space_group_name_H-M   'P 1'
#
loop_
_entity.id
_entity.type
_entity.pdbx_description
1 polymer ?
#
loop_
_entity_poly.entity_id
_entity_poly.type
_entity_poly.pdbx_seq_one_letter_code
_entity_poly.pdbx_strand_id
1 'polypeptide(L)'
;TDGDKAFAEFLNDEIKEEKKIQKHKSLPKITGGWEEESDIFTIREVSFQPTGETDWKENSYTLSTDSLDWALYDHLMLLADRGVDNTFADELIELSTSLEHQEYIKFLENLKSFVKC
;
A
#
# COMPACT_ATOMS: atom_id res chain seq x y z
N THR A 1 -36.65 -5.07 4.28
CA THR A 1 -37.43 -4.96 3.02
C THR A 1 -36.87 -5.94 2.00
N ASP A 2 -37.53 -6.19 0.86
CA ASP A 2 -36.97 -7.06 -0.19
C ASP A 2 -35.58 -6.61 -0.68
N GLY A 3 -35.27 -5.32 -0.52
CA GLY A 3 -33.94 -4.75 -0.77
C GLY A 3 -32.84 -5.30 0.14
N ASP A 4 -33.10 -5.46 1.45
CA ASP A 4 -32.10 -5.97 2.40
C ASP A 4 -31.74 -7.43 2.12
N LYS A 5 -32.70 -8.20 1.60
CA LYS A 5 -32.49 -9.60 1.22
C LYS A 5 -31.65 -9.71 -0.06
N ALA A 6 -31.97 -8.93 -1.09
CA ALA A 6 -31.19 -8.88 -2.33
C ALA A 6 -29.76 -8.39 -2.06
N PHE A 7 -29.60 -7.41 -1.17
CA PHE A 7 -28.29 -6.89 -0.78
C PHE A 7 -27.49 -7.93 0.03
N ALA A 8 -28.13 -8.67 0.93
CA ALA A 8 -27.47 -9.75 1.67
C ALA A 8 -27.04 -10.93 0.76
N GLU A 9 -27.81 -11.26 -0.28
CA GLU A 9 -27.44 -12.27 -1.27
C GLU A 9 -26.22 -11.81 -2.10
N PHE A 10 -26.24 -10.57 -2.60
CA PHE A 10 -25.10 -9.96 -3.29
C PHE A 10 -23.82 -9.99 -2.44
N LEU A 11 -23.88 -9.58 -1.17
CA LEU A 11 -22.71 -9.59 -0.28
C LEU A 11 -22.14 -11.00 -0.07
N ASN A 12 -22.98 -12.05 -0.08
CA ASN A 12 -22.48 -13.42 0.03
C ASN A 12 -21.73 -13.87 -1.21
N ASP A 13 -22.25 -13.52 -2.39
CA ASP A 13 -21.64 -13.87 -3.66
C ASP A 13 -20.31 -13.12 -3.83
N GLU A 14 -20.28 -11.83 -3.51
CA GLU A 14 -19.07 -11.00 -3.56
C GLU A 14 -17.98 -11.53 -2.63
N ILE A 15 -18.28 -11.77 -1.34
CA ILE A 15 -17.30 -12.33 -0.38
C ILE A 15 -16.74 -13.68 -0.86
N LYS A 16 -17.58 -14.49 -1.54
CA LYS A 16 -17.20 -15.81 -2.03
C LYS A 16 -16.29 -15.71 -3.25
N GLU A 17 -16.56 -14.80 -4.18
CA GLU A 17 -15.67 -14.55 -5.32
C GLU A 17 -14.33 -13.97 -4.83
N GLU A 18 -14.36 -13.01 -3.91
CA GLU A 18 -13.16 -12.37 -3.37
C GLU A 18 -12.22 -13.36 -2.65
N LYS A 19 -12.79 -14.32 -1.91
CA LYS A 19 -12.04 -15.42 -1.28
C LYS A 19 -11.45 -16.41 -2.31
N LYS A 20 -11.97 -16.48 -3.54
CA LYS A 20 -11.37 -17.30 -4.61
C LYS A 20 -10.19 -16.60 -5.25
N ILE A 21 -10.26 -15.28 -5.45
CA ILE A 21 -9.20 -14.48 -6.07
C ILE A 21 -7.91 -14.55 -5.23
N GLN A 22 -8.01 -14.50 -3.90
CA GLN A 22 -6.87 -14.62 -3.00
C GLN A 22 -6.08 -15.94 -3.11
N LYS A 23 -6.62 -16.99 -3.75
CA LYS A 23 -5.89 -18.26 -3.95
C LYS A 23 -4.93 -18.23 -5.14
N HIS A 24 -5.11 -17.29 -6.08
CA HIS A 24 -4.21 -17.08 -7.21
C HIS A 24 -3.29 -15.88 -6.92
N LYS A 25 -2.50 -16.00 -5.86
CA LYS A 25 -1.72 -14.91 -5.28
C LYS A 25 -0.27 -14.92 -5.71
N SER A 26 -0.03 -14.84 -7.02
CA SER A 26 1.26 -14.41 -7.50
C SER A 26 1.01 -13.29 -8.47
N LEU A 27 1.25 -12.05 -8.01
CA LEU A 27 1.38 -10.91 -8.89
C LEU A 27 2.44 -11.28 -9.95
N PRO A 28 2.23 -10.95 -11.24
CA PRO A 28 3.28 -11.09 -12.22
C PRO A 28 4.48 -10.28 -11.70
N LYS A 29 5.61 -10.97 -11.44
CA LYS A 29 6.87 -10.27 -11.20
C LYS A 29 7.06 -9.35 -12.39
N ILE A 30 7.24 -8.06 -12.14
CA ILE A 30 7.66 -7.11 -13.18
C ILE A 30 9.13 -7.43 -13.47
N THR A 31 9.39 -8.55 -14.15
CA THR A 31 10.70 -8.83 -14.74
C THR A 31 10.74 -8.08 -16.07
N GLY A 32 10.84 -6.76 -15.99
CA GLY A 32 11.16 -5.91 -17.12
C GLY A 32 12.63 -6.09 -17.45
N GLY A 33 12.93 -6.98 -18.39
CA GLY A 33 14.20 -6.95 -19.09
C GLY A 33 14.29 -5.63 -19.86
N TRP A 34 15.43 -4.96 -19.74
CA TRP A 34 15.81 -3.72 -20.42
C TRP A 34 15.21 -2.43 -19.84
N GLU A 35 15.81 -1.94 -18.75
CA GLU A 35 16.19 -0.53 -18.55
C GLU A 35 17.04 -0.47 -17.27
N GLU A 36 18.18 0.22 -17.32
CA GLU A 36 19.11 0.41 -16.21
C GLU A 36 18.36 0.94 -14.96
N GLU A 37 18.56 0.30 -13.80
CA GLU A 37 18.31 0.84 -12.45
C GLU A 37 17.20 1.90 -12.32
N SER A 38 15.98 1.61 -12.76
CA SER A 38 14.84 2.46 -12.45
C SER A 38 14.35 2.10 -11.05
N ASP A 39 14.55 3.00 -10.08
CA ASP A 39 14.07 2.82 -8.71
C ASP A 39 12.56 2.59 -8.69
N ILE A 40 12.11 1.55 -7.96
CA ILE A 40 10.69 1.17 -7.85
C ILE A 40 9.90 2.22 -7.07
N PHE A 41 10.59 3.01 -6.24
CA PHE A 41 10.02 4.09 -5.45
C PHE A 41 10.89 5.33 -5.55
N THR A 42 10.30 6.50 -5.29
CA THR A 42 11.03 7.76 -5.20
C THR A 42 10.71 8.47 -3.90
N ILE A 43 11.72 9.16 -3.35
CA ILE A 43 11.52 10.01 -2.18
C ILE A 43 10.94 11.32 -2.68
N ARG A 44 9.78 11.75 -2.18
CA ARG A 44 9.15 13.03 -2.56
C ARG A 44 9.53 14.18 -1.63
N GLU A 45 9.59 13.88 -0.34
CA GLU A 45 9.81 14.88 0.71
C GLU A 45 10.62 14.29 1.86
N VAL A 46 11.47 15.11 2.47
CA VAL A 46 12.29 14.76 3.64
C VAL A 46 12.11 15.84 4.72
N SER A 47 11.79 15.42 5.94
CA SER A 47 11.72 16.31 7.11
C SER A 47 12.31 15.64 8.34
N PHE A 48 12.80 16.43 9.28
CA PHE A 48 13.24 15.94 10.59
C PHE A 48 12.14 16.18 11.62
N GLN A 49 11.56 15.10 12.13
CA GLN A 49 10.51 15.14 13.16
C GLN A 49 11.08 14.72 14.53
N PRO A 50 10.70 15.38 15.63
CA PRO A 50 11.13 14.99 16.97
C PRO A 50 10.58 13.61 17.34
N THR A 51 11.45 12.73 17.85
CA THR A 51 11.06 11.37 18.23
C THR A 51 10.10 11.41 19.42
N GLY A 52 8.88 10.91 19.25
CA GLY A 52 7.88 10.79 20.32
C GLY A 52 6.59 11.57 20.09
N GLU A 53 6.49 12.36 19.02
CA GLU A 53 5.26 13.04 18.63
C GLU A 53 4.62 12.33 17.44
N THR A 54 3.33 12.01 17.55
CA THR A 54 2.55 11.32 16.52
C THR A 54 2.02 12.26 15.44
N ASP A 55 1.93 13.55 15.76
CA ASP A 55 1.30 14.54 14.91
C ASP A 55 2.35 15.21 14.03
N TRP A 56 2.04 15.32 12.74
CA TRP A 56 2.90 16.02 11.79
C TRP A 56 2.96 17.51 12.15
N LYS A 57 4.17 18.03 12.40
CA LYS A 57 4.34 19.45 12.66
C LYS A 57 4.44 20.20 11.35
N GLU A 58 3.38 20.93 10.99
CA GLU A 58 3.40 21.81 9.80
C GLU A 58 4.51 22.87 9.85
N ASN A 59 4.99 23.23 11.06
CA ASN A 59 6.10 24.16 11.24
C ASN A 59 7.50 23.51 11.15
N SER A 60 7.59 22.21 10.83
CA SER A 60 8.88 21.57 10.53
C SER A 60 9.33 21.94 9.13
N TYR A 61 10.62 22.17 8.94
CA TYR A 61 11.18 22.37 7.61
C TYR A 61 11.11 21.05 6.82
N THR A 62 10.25 21.03 5.80
CA THR A 62 10.10 19.91 4.86
C THR A 62 10.78 20.30 3.54
N LEU A 63 11.70 19.44 3.11
CA LEU A 63 12.45 19.62 1.88
C LEU A 63 11.84 18.75 0.78
N SER A 64 11.45 19.37 -0.33
CA SER A 64 11.04 18.65 -1.55
C SER A 64 12.27 18.20 -2.33
N THR A 65 12.29 16.93 -2.71
CA THR A 65 13.39 16.29 -3.42
C THR A 65 13.49 16.71 -4.89
N ASP A 66 12.42 17.25 -5.47
CA ASP A 66 12.39 17.77 -6.85
C ASP A 66 13.41 18.90 -7.08
N SER A 67 13.83 19.56 -6.00
CA SER A 67 14.80 20.66 -6.01
C SER A 67 16.22 20.24 -5.60
N LEU A 68 16.44 18.96 -5.28
CA LEU A 68 17.74 18.47 -4.85
C LEU A 68 18.65 18.15 -6.03
N ASP A 69 19.96 18.32 -5.80
CA ASP A 69 20.96 17.80 -6.71
C ASP A 69 20.94 16.27 -6.71
N TRP A 70 21.13 15.68 -7.89
CA TRP A 70 21.08 14.24 -8.11
C TRP A 70 22.02 13.45 -7.18
N ALA A 71 23.20 14.00 -6.84
CA ALA A 71 24.16 13.33 -5.97
C ALA A 71 23.70 13.31 -4.50
N LEU A 72 22.97 14.34 -4.06
CA LEU A 72 22.38 14.36 -2.72
C LEU A 72 21.17 13.42 -2.63
N TYR A 73 20.40 13.32 -3.72
CA TYR A 73 19.30 12.36 -3.82
C TYR A 73 19.82 10.91 -3.78
N ASP A 74 20.90 10.61 -4.50
CA ASP A 74 21.58 9.30 -4.44
C ASP A 74 22.03 8.97 -3.00
N HIS A 75 22.56 9.96 -2.28
CA HIS A 75 22.94 9.79 -0.89
C HIS A 75 21.74 9.57 0.06
N LEU A 76 20.57 10.13 -0.27
CA LEU A 76 19.32 9.82 0.43
C LEU A 76 18.85 8.40 0.11
N MET A 77 19.12 7.89 -1.08
CA MET A 77 18.80 6.51 -1.48
C MET A 77 19.68 5.45 -0.78
N LEU A 78 20.68 5.87 0.01
CA LEU A 78 21.37 5.01 1.01
C LEU A 78 20.41 4.45 2.09
N LEU A 79 19.12 4.76 2.03
CA LEU A 79 18.06 3.98 2.66
C LEU A 79 18.16 2.47 2.35
N ALA A 80 18.72 2.09 1.19
CA ALA A 80 19.02 0.71 0.84
C ALA A 80 19.92 0.02 1.89
N ASP A 81 20.90 0.72 2.48
CA ASP A 81 21.77 0.17 3.53
C ASP A 81 21.00 -0.14 4.82
N ARG A 82 19.82 0.46 5.01
CA ARG A 82 18.88 0.17 6.11
C ARG A 82 17.84 -0.89 5.75
N GLY A 83 17.92 -1.48 4.57
CA GLY A 83 16.98 -2.48 4.08
C GLY A 83 15.71 -1.90 3.44
N VAL A 84 15.70 -0.60 3.13
CA VAL A 84 14.64 0.03 2.32
C VAL A 84 15.18 0.14 0.90
N ASP A 85 15.09 -0.97 0.17
CA ASP A 85 15.55 -1.12 -1.20
C ASP A 85 14.39 -1.49 -2.14
N ASN A 86 14.69 -1.74 -3.41
CA ASN A 86 13.70 -2.15 -4.40
C ASN A 86 13.04 -3.50 -4.03
N THR A 87 13.76 -4.40 -3.36
CA THR A 87 13.20 -5.66 -2.84
C THR A 87 12.10 -5.39 -1.81
N PHE A 88 12.37 -4.49 -0.85
CA PHE A 88 11.41 -4.07 0.15
C PHE A 88 10.18 -3.41 -0.49
N ALA A 89 10.36 -2.59 -1.54
CA ALA A 89 9.26 -1.97 -2.25
C ALA A 89 8.33 -3.01 -2.90
N ASP A 90 8.88 -4.03 -3.55
CA ASP A 90 8.11 -5.14 -4.12
C ASP A 90 7.35 -5.93 -3.03
N GLU A 91 8.02 -6.25 -1.92
CA GLU A 91 7.38 -6.93 -0.79
C GLU A 91 6.28 -6.07 -0.16
N LEU A 92 6.47 -4.76 -0.07
CA LEU A 92 5.47 -3.82 0.44
C LEU A 92 4.25 -3.74 -0.46
N ILE A 93 4.44 -3.75 -1.78
CA ILE A 93 3.33 -3.80 -2.75
C ILE A 93 2.51 -5.07 -2.52
N GLU A 94 3.17 -6.23 -2.43
CA GLU A 94 2.48 -7.51 -2.19
C GLU A 94 1.74 -7.52 -0.84
N LEU A 95 2.39 -7.03 0.22
CA LEU A 95 1.81 -6.91 1.55
C LEU A 95 0.59 -5.98 1.55
N SER A 96 0.73 -4.80 0.94
CA SER A 96 -0.33 -3.78 0.86
C SER A 96 -1.55 -4.32 0.13
N THR A 97 -1.36 -4.91 -1.07
CA THR A 97 -2.46 -5.54 -1.81
C THR A 97 -3.11 -6.66 -1.00
N SER A 98 -2.33 -7.46 -0.29
CA SER A 98 -2.87 -8.51 0.58
C SER A 98 -3.69 -7.95 1.76
N LEU A 99 -3.24 -6.86 2.37
CA LEU A 99 -3.91 -6.22 3.50
C LEU A 99 -5.19 -5.52 3.05
N GLU A 100 -5.14 -4.79 1.93
CA GLU A 100 -6.31 -4.17 1.31
C GLU A 100 -7.40 -5.20 1.05
N HIS A 101 -7.04 -6.32 0.42
CA HIS A 101 -7.94 -7.45 0.16
C HIS A 101 -8.55 -8.01 1.44
N GLN A 102 -7.73 -8.20 2.48
CA GLN A 102 -8.19 -8.72 3.77
C GLN A 102 -9.18 -7.77 4.45
N GLU A 103 -8.88 -6.47 4.48
CA GLU A 103 -9.76 -5.47 5.08
C GLU A 103 -11.03 -5.26 4.24
N TYR A 104 -10.97 -5.42 2.91
CA TYR A 104 -12.15 -5.39 2.04
C TYR A 104 -13.11 -6.55 2.37
N ILE A 105 -12.63 -7.78 2.49
CA ILE A 105 -13.46 -8.93 2.91
C ILE A 105 -14.09 -8.67 4.27
N LYS A 106 -13.29 -8.20 5.23
CA LYS A 106 -13.75 -7.89 6.60
C LYS A 106 -14.78 -6.77 6.60
N PHE A 107 -14.62 -5.77 5.74
CA PHE A 107 -15.59 -4.70 5.53
C PHE A 107 -16.92 -5.27 5.00
N LEU A 108 -16.89 -6.15 3.99
CA LEU A 108 -18.10 -6.81 3.47
C LEU A 108 -18.78 -7.69 4.54
N GLU A 109 -18.01 -8.40 5.36
CA GLU A 109 -18.54 -9.20 6.47
C GLU A 109 -19.21 -8.32 7.54
N ASN A 110 -18.60 -7.19 7.89
CA ASN A 110 -19.17 -6.21 8.83
C ASN A 110 -20.44 -5.56 8.26
N LEU A 111 -20.42 -5.17 6.98
CA LEU A 111 -21.58 -4.58 6.30
C LEU A 111 -22.75 -5.56 6.23
N LYS A 112 -22.46 -6.84 5.95
CA LYS A 112 -23.46 -7.91 6.01
C LYS A 112 -24.04 -8.07 7.40
N SER A 113 -23.22 -8.02 8.46
CA SER A 113 -23.70 -8.06 9.84
C SER A 113 -24.56 -6.84 10.17
N PHE A 114 -24.23 -5.67 9.62
CA PHE A 114 -24.99 -4.44 9.81
C PHE A 114 -26.37 -4.50 9.15
N VAL A 115 -26.46 -5.02 7.92
CA VAL A 115 -27.72 -5.14 7.16
C VAL A 115 -28.59 -6.29 7.65
N LYS A 116 -28.01 -7.29 8.33
CA LYS A 116 -28.76 -8.36 9.01
C LYS A 116 -29.38 -7.94 10.36
N CYS A 117 -29.22 -6.67 10.78
CA CYS A 117 -29.97 -6.12 11.92
C CYS A 117 -31.47 -6.10 11.65
#